data_AF-A0AA46YT53-F1
#
_entry.id   AF-A0AA46YT53-F1
#
_cell.length_a   1.000
_cell.length_b   1.000
_cell.length_c   1.000
_cell.angle_alpha   90.00
_cell.angle_beta   90.00
_cell.angle_gamma   90.00
#
_symmetry.space_group_name_H-M   'P 1'
#
loop_
_entity.id
_entity.type
_entity.pdbx_description
1 polymer ?
#
loop_
_entity_poly.entity_id
_entity_poly.type
_entity_poly.pdbx_seq_one_letter_code
_entity_poly.pdbx_strand_id
1 'polypeptide(L)'
;MLKKIAKIIKFQYIFKIRLEYTIILWIITLNILPVFVKPILASDVEPPIFQNTDSSKKVGQNESNEKMLVEVSNARVEDDIASGIFGTSKWRVDSEGILHIGEGEFSTSTGESPWRDYRDDIEYIVFEGPVMANANSSSLFNALNKVQTFENLSLLNTANVTNMSNMFSDMSSLTSIDLSNFATSKVTTLQNLFARSTALVNVDLSNFDTSNVTGMNGMFNGASSLKVLNLSSFDTSKVTNTTSMFYKTFNLSQITLGRNFKFGSGLPGVPVSDMYTGKWINVGSGSVGNPLGENIWTSEEPV
;
A
#
# COMPACT_ATOMS: atom_id res chain seq x y z
N MET A 1 -4.55 -8.68 -26.05
CA MET A 1 -3.91 -7.35 -26.14
C MET A 1 -4.86 -6.23 -25.74
N LEU A 2 -6.03 -6.08 -26.39
CA LEU A 2 -7.02 -5.03 -26.09
C LEU A 2 -7.56 -5.06 -24.65
N LYS A 3 -7.86 -6.24 -24.07
CA LYS A 3 -8.29 -6.36 -22.66
C LYS A 3 -7.22 -5.86 -21.68
N LYS A 4 -5.94 -6.16 -21.94
CA LYS A 4 -4.80 -5.74 -21.11
C LYS A 4 -4.56 -4.22 -21.20
N ILE A 5 -4.75 -3.64 -22.38
CA ILE A 5 -4.67 -2.19 -22.61
C ILE A 5 -5.85 -1.47 -21.94
N ALA A 6 -7.06 -2.01 -22.03
CA ALA A 6 -8.24 -1.44 -21.35
C ALA A 6 -8.10 -1.48 -19.82
N LYS A 7 -7.55 -2.56 -19.25
CA LYS A 7 -7.24 -2.70 -17.83
C LYS A 7 -6.23 -1.65 -17.36
N ILE A 8 -5.15 -1.44 -18.12
CA ILE A 8 -4.15 -0.39 -17.86
C ILE A 8 -4.76 1.01 -17.97
N ILE A 9 -5.58 1.29 -18.99
CA ILE A 9 -6.20 2.61 -19.20
C ILE A 9 -7.21 2.93 -18.10
N LYS A 10 -8.08 1.99 -17.71
CA LYS A 10 -9.09 2.21 -16.65
C LYS A 10 -8.41 2.44 -15.30
N PHE A 11 -7.34 1.71 -15.00
CA PHE A 11 -6.53 1.90 -13.80
C PHE A 11 -5.76 3.23 -13.81
N GLN A 12 -5.15 3.62 -14.93
CA GLN A 12 -4.56 4.95 -15.09
C GLN A 12 -5.59 6.08 -14.94
N TYR A 13 -6.83 5.86 -15.38
CA TYR A 13 -7.91 6.84 -15.25
C TYR A 13 -8.34 7.01 -13.78
N ILE A 14 -8.50 5.91 -13.03
CA ILE A 14 -8.79 5.93 -11.58
C ILE A 14 -7.65 6.63 -10.82
N PHE A 15 -6.39 6.33 -11.16
CA PHE A 15 -5.21 6.95 -10.54
C PHE A 15 -5.10 8.44 -10.88
N LYS A 16 -5.36 8.83 -12.13
CA LYS A 16 -5.30 10.21 -12.61
C LYS A 16 -6.39 11.09 -11.99
N ILE A 17 -7.61 10.58 -11.86
CA ILE A 17 -8.69 11.25 -11.12
C ILE A 17 -8.22 11.55 -9.69
N ARG A 18 -7.57 10.60 -9.02
CA ARG A 18 -7.11 10.76 -7.62
C ARG A 18 -5.99 11.80 -7.44
N LEU A 19 -5.07 11.90 -8.40
CA LEU A 19 -4.02 12.93 -8.43
C LEU A 19 -4.61 14.34 -8.62
N GLU A 20 -5.60 14.47 -9.51
CA GLU A 20 -6.29 15.75 -9.73
C GLU A 20 -7.10 16.17 -8.50
N TYR A 21 -7.81 15.26 -7.83
CA TYR A 21 -8.55 15.58 -6.59
C TYR A 21 -7.64 15.96 -5.41
N THR A 22 -6.48 15.32 -5.24
CA THR A 22 -5.53 15.70 -4.16
C THR A 22 -4.88 17.05 -4.43
N ILE A 23 -4.55 17.37 -5.68
CA ILE A 23 -4.04 18.70 -6.07
C ILE A 23 -5.13 19.77 -5.86
N ILE A 24 -6.38 19.49 -6.24
CA ILE A 24 -7.52 20.42 -6.05
C ILE A 24 -7.79 20.66 -4.56
N LEU A 25 -7.79 19.62 -3.71
CA LEU A 25 -7.94 19.76 -2.25
C LEU A 25 -6.77 20.53 -1.62
N TRP A 26 -5.54 20.34 -2.12
CA TRP A 26 -4.37 21.09 -1.67
C TRP A 26 -4.46 22.58 -2.06
N ILE A 27 -4.94 22.89 -3.28
CA ILE A 27 -5.20 24.28 -3.71
C ILE A 27 -6.32 24.93 -2.90
N ILE A 28 -7.37 24.19 -2.52
CA ILE A 28 -8.49 24.73 -1.72
C ILE A 28 -8.03 25.00 -0.28
N THR A 29 -7.24 24.11 0.32
CA THR A 29 -6.73 24.28 1.70
C THR A 29 -5.65 25.37 1.82
N LEU A 30 -4.86 25.60 0.77
CA LEU A 30 -3.86 26.69 0.74
C LEU A 30 -4.50 28.10 0.59
N ASN A 31 -5.72 28.20 0.08
CA ASN A 31 -6.41 29.48 -0.19
C ASN A 31 -7.32 29.98 0.95
N ILE A 32 -7.28 29.36 2.14
CA ILE A 32 -8.03 29.83 3.32
C ILE A 32 -7.08 30.57 4.27
N LEU A 33 -6.64 31.76 3.86
CA LEU A 33 -6.21 32.85 4.74
C LEU A 33 -7.02 34.09 4.31
N PRO A 34 -7.59 34.87 5.25
CA PRO A 34 -8.71 35.76 4.94
C PRO A 34 -8.23 36.98 4.16
N VAL A 35 -8.55 37.04 2.87
CA VAL A 35 -8.52 38.30 2.13
C VAL A 35 -9.80 39.06 2.50
N PHE A 36 -9.64 40.16 3.24
CA PHE A 36 -10.70 41.16 3.43
C PHE A 36 -11.17 41.66 2.06
N VAL A 37 -12.33 41.20 1.60
CA VAL A 37 -13.02 41.78 0.45
C VAL A 37 -14.21 42.58 0.97
N LYS A 38 -14.18 43.88 0.68
CA LYS A 38 -15.22 44.87 0.96
C LYS A 38 -16.54 44.45 0.29
N PRO A 39 -17.72 44.66 0.91
CA PRO A 39 -18.99 44.29 0.29
C PRO A 39 -19.30 45.24 -0.87
N ILE A 40 -19.56 44.68 -2.05
CA ILE A 40 -20.17 45.40 -3.18
C ILE A 40 -21.69 45.22 -3.06
N LEU A 41 -22.41 46.33 -2.99
CA LEU A 41 -23.87 46.38 -2.92
C LEU A 41 -24.50 45.90 -4.24
N ALA A 42 -25.63 45.19 -4.11
CA ALA A 42 -26.44 44.73 -5.22
C ALA A 42 -27.24 45.89 -5.84
N SER A 43 -26.68 46.52 -6.86
CA SER A 43 -27.39 47.27 -7.90
C SER A 43 -26.45 47.41 -9.09
N ASP A 44 -26.96 47.19 -10.32
CA ASP A 44 -26.34 47.54 -11.61
C ASP A 44 -25.68 46.41 -12.44
N VAL A 45 -26.38 45.29 -12.66
CA VAL A 45 -26.18 44.51 -13.89
C VAL A 45 -27.52 44.11 -14.50
N GLU A 46 -27.89 44.78 -15.60
CA GLU A 46 -29.05 44.44 -16.44
C GLU A 46 -28.80 43.15 -17.25
N PRO A 47 -29.85 42.36 -17.56
CA PRO A 47 -29.71 41.13 -18.35
C PRO A 47 -29.57 41.42 -19.86
N PRO A 48 -28.79 40.64 -20.61
CA PRO A 48 -28.64 40.84 -22.05
C PRO A 48 -29.87 40.38 -22.86
N ILE A 49 -30.24 41.23 -23.80
CA ILE A 49 -31.30 41.06 -24.81
C ILE A 49 -30.79 40.12 -25.90
N PHE A 50 -31.51 39.03 -26.17
CA PHE A 50 -31.27 38.18 -27.35
C PHE A 50 -32.19 38.58 -28.50
N GLN A 51 -31.60 39.11 -29.58
CA GLN A 51 -32.29 39.32 -30.85
C GLN A 51 -32.39 38.01 -31.64
N ASN A 52 -33.58 37.79 -32.18
CA ASN A 52 -33.97 36.65 -32.98
C ASN A 52 -33.73 36.96 -34.47
N THR A 53 -32.90 36.18 -35.17
CA THR A 53 -32.87 36.16 -36.64
C THR A 53 -32.77 34.73 -37.16
N ASP A 54 -33.94 34.24 -37.54
CA ASP A 54 -34.29 33.45 -38.72
C ASP A 54 -33.69 32.05 -38.98
N SER A 55 -34.56 31.31 -39.64
CA SER A 55 -34.80 29.88 -39.70
C SER A 55 -34.00 29.13 -40.77
N SER A 56 -33.78 27.85 -40.47
CA SER A 56 -33.73 26.69 -41.39
C SER A 56 -32.48 25.80 -41.23
N LYS A 57 -32.57 24.80 -40.33
CA LYS A 57 -32.10 23.42 -40.61
C LYS A 57 -32.70 22.46 -39.58
N LYS A 58 -33.39 21.46 -40.11
CA LYS A 58 -34.09 20.39 -39.39
C LYS A 58 -33.11 19.54 -38.55
N VAL A 59 -33.52 19.29 -37.30
CA VAL A 59 -33.74 17.98 -36.65
C VAL A 59 -32.71 16.88 -36.92
N GLY A 60 -32.11 16.37 -35.84
CA GLY A 60 -31.90 14.92 -35.73
C GLY A 60 -30.59 14.41 -35.14
N GLN A 61 -30.01 15.00 -34.09
CA GLN A 61 -28.95 14.34 -33.30
C GLN A 61 -28.97 14.86 -31.86
N ASN A 62 -29.66 14.17 -30.94
CA ASN A 62 -29.35 14.27 -29.51
C ASN A 62 -29.84 13.05 -28.72
N GLU A 63 -30.86 12.32 -29.19
CA GLU A 63 -31.26 11.05 -28.57
C GLU A 63 -30.22 9.94 -28.75
N SER A 64 -29.43 9.95 -29.83
CA SER A 64 -28.36 8.97 -30.06
C SER A 64 -27.14 9.20 -29.16
N ASN A 65 -26.85 10.45 -28.78
CA ASN A 65 -25.71 10.78 -27.92
C ASN A 65 -26.06 10.56 -26.45
N GLU A 66 -27.30 10.82 -26.03
CA GLU A 66 -27.78 10.46 -24.69
C GLU A 66 -27.98 8.94 -24.56
N LYS A 67 -28.48 8.23 -25.58
CA LYS A 67 -28.46 6.74 -25.58
C LYS A 67 -27.05 6.18 -25.59
N MET A 68 -26.11 6.77 -26.34
CA MET A 68 -24.72 6.32 -26.37
C MET A 68 -24.00 6.61 -25.03
N LEU A 69 -24.32 7.70 -24.34
CA LEU A 69 -23.83 7.98 -22.99
C LEU A 69 -24.44 7.06 -21.93
N VAL A 70 -25.72 6.69 -22.08
CA VAL A 70 -26.43 5.77 -21.16
C VAL A 70 -26.05 4.30 -21.42
N GLU A 71 -25.76 3.91 -22.66
CA GLU A 71 -25.24 2.57 -23.00
C GLU A 71 -23.78 2.39 -22.58
N VAL A 72 -22.96 3.44 -22.60
CA VAL A 72 -21.57 3.39 -22.08
C VAL A 72 -21.53 3.33 -20.55
N SER A 73 -22.56 3.82 -19.85
CA SER A 73 -22.68 3.66 -18.39
C SER A 73 -23.26 2.31 -17.95
N ASN A 74 -23.85 1.51 -18.86
CA ASN A 74 -24.51 0.23 -18.53
C ASN A 74 -23.84 -1.02 -19.14
N ALA A 75 -22.67 -0.89 -19.78
CA ALA A 75 -21.93 -2.03 -20.33
C ALA A 75 -20.81 -2.50 -19.39
N ARG A 76 -21.20 -3.26 -18.37
CA ARG A 76 -20.54 -4.46 -17.79
C ARG A 76 -21.13 -4.71 -16.41
N VAL A 77 -22.16 -5.55 -16.34
CA VAL A 77 -22.36 -6.38 -15.15
C VAL A 77 -21.16 -7.32 -15.16
N GLU A 78 -20.21 -7.06 -14.27
CA GLU A 78 -18.99 -7.85 -14.14
C GLU A 78 -19.38 -9.25 -13.66
N ASP A 79 -19.07 -10.27 -14.46
CA ASP A 79 -19.10 -11.65 -13.98
C ASP A 79 -18.00 -11.77 -12.92
N ASP A 80 -18.40 -11.85 -11.65
CA ASP A 80 -17.50 -12.23 -10.57
C ASP A 80 -17.07 -13.69 -10.80
N ILE A 81 -15.76 -13.94 -10.74
CA ILE A 81 -15.23 -15.31 -10.84
C ILE A 81 -15.34 -16.06 -9.52
N ALA A 82 -15.47 -15.33 -8.41
CA ALA A 82 -15.65 -15.85 -7.08
C ALA A 82 -16.25 -14.82 -6.14
N SER A 83 -17.00 -15.27 -5.15
CA SER A 83 -17.46 -14.42 -4.05
C SER A 83 -17.73 -15.23 -2.79
N GLY A 84 -17.85 -14.54 -1.67
CA GLY A 84 -18.15 -15.17 -0.40
C GLY A 84 -18.25 -14.17 0.75
N ILE A 85 -18.21 -14.72 1.97
CA ILE A 85 -18.21 -13.95 3.21
C ILE A 85 -17.03 -14.42 4.05
N PHE A 86 -16.26 -13.48 4.60
CA PHE A 86 -15.19 -13.73 5.56
C PHE A 86 -15.52 -13.02 6.88
N GLY A 87 -16.09 -13.77 7.82
CA GLY A 87 -16.68 -13.19 9.03
C GLY A 87 -18.03 -12.55 8.71
N THR A 88 -18.11 -11.23 8.75
CA THR A 88 -19.26 -10.45 8.27
C THR A 88 -18.96 -9.66 7.00
N SER A 89 -17.69 -9.57 6.60
CA SER A 89 -17.27 -8.88 5.38
C SER A 89 -17.57 -9.71 4.14
N LYS A 90 -18.30 -9.13 3.18
CA LYS A 90 -18.49 -9.70 1.85
C LYS A 90 -17.25 -9.48 1.01
N TRP A 91 -16.88 -10.45 0.19
CA TRP A 91 -15.80 -10.31 -0.77
C TRP A 91 -16.19 -10.89 -2.12
N ARG A 92 -15.57 -10.38 -3.18
CA ARG A 92 -15.70 -10.91 -4.54
C ARG A 92 -14.42 -10.67 -5.32
N VAL A 93 -14.13 -11.55 -6.27
CA VAL A 93 -13.08 -11.38 -7.26
C VAL A 93 -13.77 -11.20 -8.60
N ASP A 94 -13.57 -10.05 -9.24
CA ASP A 94 -14.16 -9.80 -10.55
C ASP A 94 -13.34 -10.41 -11.69
N SER A 95 -13.94 -10.50 -12.88
CA SER A 95 -13.27 -10.96 -14.10
C SER A 95 -12.14 -10.05 -14.60
N GLU A 96 -11.98 -8.86 -14.01
CA GLU A 96 -10.88 -7.94 -14.26
C GLU A 96 -9.72 -8.15 -13.28
N GLY A 97 -9.80 -9.11 -12.35
CA GLY A 97 -8.73 -9.48 -11.42
C GLY A 97 -8.61 -8.55 -10.22
N ILE A 98 -9.71 -7.93 -9.79
CA ILE A 98 -9.78 -7.13 -8.56
C ILE A 98 -10.45 -7.95 -7.47
N LEU A 99 -9.78 -8.08 -6.33
CA LEU A 99 -10.41 -8.54 -5.09
C LEU A 99 -11.05 -7.33 -4.40
N HIS A 100 -12.38 -7.36 -4.30
CA HIS A 100 -13.17 -6.37 -3.56
C HIS A 100 -13.48 -6.91 -2.18
N ILE A 101 -13.22 -6.09 -1.16
CA ILE A 101 -13.45 -6.40 0.26
C ILE A 101 -14.43 -5.36 0.81
N GLY A 102 -15.65 -5.79 1.08
CA GLY A 102 -16.71 -4.96 1.65
C GLY A 102 -16.54 -4.74 3.15
N GLU A 103 -17.30 -3.79 3.67
CA GLU A 103 -17.34 -3.50 5.11
C GLU A 103 -17.66 -4.73 5.97
N GLY A 104 -17.17 -4.73 7.21
CA GLY A 104 -17.49 -5.77 8.19
C GLY A 104 -16.31 -6.15 9.07
N GLU A 105 -16.33 -7.37 9.57
CA GLU A 105 -15.31 -7.93 10.45
C GLU A 105 -14.81 -9.24 9.87
N PHE A 106 -13.50 -9.45 9.88
CA PHE A 106 -12.92 -10.71 9.44
C PHE A 106 -13.15 -11.84 10.45
N SER A 107 -13.32 -13.06 9.94
CA SER A 107 -13.53 -14.25 10.77
C SER A 107 -12.35 -14.52 11.70
N THR A 108 -12.62 -15.03 12.90
CA THR A 108 -11.59 -15.49 13.84
C THR A 108 -11.12 -16.93 13.57
N SER A 109 -11.72 -17.62 12.60
CA SER A 109 -11.35 -18.99 12.22
C SER A 109 -9.90 -19.07 11.71
N THR A 110 -9.15 -20.06 12.19
CA THR A 110 -7.79 -20.32 11.75
C THR A 110 -7.78 -20.95 10.36
N GLY A 111 -7.24 -20.26 9.37
CA GLY A 111 -7.12 -20.74 7.98
C GLY A 111 -6.52 -19.67 7.06
N GLU A 112 -6.14 -20.08 5.86
CA GLU A 112 -5.79 -19.12 4.79
C GLU A 112 -7.03 -18.30 4.42
N SER A 113 -6.83 -17.07 3.94
CA SER A 113 -7.93 -16.20 3.54
C SER A 113 -8.73 -16.78 2.37
N PRO A 114 -10.05 -16.51 2.27
CA PRO A 114 -10.89 -17.13 1.23
C PRO A 114 -10.47 -16.82 -0.22
N TRP A 115 -9.76 -15.70 -0.44
CA TRP A 115 -9.26 -15.30 -1.74
C TRP A 115 -7.95 -16.00 -2.14
N ARG A 116 -7.36 -16.84 -1.28
CA ARG A 116 -6.08 -17.52 -1.53
C ARG A 116 -6.08 -18.40 -2.78
N ASP A 117 -7.19 -19.08 -3.04
CA ASP A 117 -7.35 -20.00 -4.17
C ASP A 117 -7.36 -19.26 -5.51
N TYR A 118 -7.68 -17.96 -5.50
CA TYR A 118 -7.76 -17.09 -6.67
C TYR A 118 -6.52 -16.20 -6.82
N ARG A 119 -5.43 -16.48 -6.11
CA ARG A 119 -4.18 -15.69 -6.14
C ARG A 119 -3.61 -15.48 -7.55
N ASP A 120 -3.87 -16.42 -8.46
CA ASP A 120 -3.38 -16.38 -9.84
C ASP A 120 -4.24 -15.46 -10.73
N ASP A 121 -5.38 -14.98 -10.24
CA ASP A 121 -6.29 -14.07 -10.94
C ASP A 121 -6.29 -12.65 -10.33
N ILE A 122 -5.91 -12.50 -9.05
CA ILE A 122 -5.95 -11.23 -8.32
C ILE A 122 -4.70 -10.38 -8.60
N GLU A 123 -4.89 -9.24 -9.26
CA GLU A 123 -3.85 -8.23 -9.53
C GLU A 123 -3.99 -6.96 -8.67
N TYR A 124 -5.19 -6.70 -8.12
CA TYR A 124 -5.50 -5.53 -7.31
C TYR A 124 -6.40 -5.90 -6.13
N ILE A 125 -6.28 -5.17 -5.03
CA ILE A 125 -7.16 -5.32 -3.86
C ILE A 125 -7.81 -3.97 -3.56
N VAL A 126 -9.12 -3.94 -3.41
CA VAL A 126 -9.91 -2.73 -3.10
C VAL A 126 -10.70 -2.98 -1.83
N PHE A 127 -10.56 -2.09 -0.84
CA PHE A 127 -11.49 -2.00 0.27
C PHE A 127 -12.64 -1.06 -0.11
N GLU A 128 -13.86 -1.61 -0.15
CA GLU A 128 -15.10 -0.89 -0.48
C GLU A 128 -15.75 -0.26 0.77
N GLY A 129 -15.27 -0.59 1.97
CA GLY A 129 -15.74 -0.02 3.24
C GLY A 129 -14.85 -0.38 4.43
N PRO A 130 -15.14 0.14 5.64
CA PRO A 130 -14.35 -0.12 6.84
C PRO A 130 -14.36 -1.60 7.23
N VAL A 131 -13.19 -2.17 7.50
CA VAL A 131 -13.04 -3.57 7.90
C VAL A 131 -12.29 -3.70 9.21
N MET A 132 -12.86 -4.41 10.18
CA MET A 132 -12.16 -4.81 11.39
C MET A 132 -11.36 -6.08 11.15
N ALA A 133 -10.03 -6.01 11.28
CA ALA A 133 -9.18 -7.19 11.21
C ALA A 133 -9.39 -8.09 12.44
N ASN A 134 -9.30 -9.39 12.24
CA ASN A 134 -9.37 -10.38 13.31
C ASN A 134 -8.07 -10.40 14.14
N ALA A 135 -8.11 -10.93 15.37
CA ALA A 135 -6.91 -10.96 16.23
C ALA A 135 -5.74 -11.72 15.60
N ASN A 136 -6.03 -12.79 14.86
CA ASN A 136 -5.04 -13.55 14.11
C ASN A 136 -5.14 -13.27 12.61
N SER A 137 -4.52 -12.19 12.14
CA SER A 137 -4.42 -11.84 10.72
C SER A 137 -3.21 -12.49 10.03
N SER A 138 -2.74 -13.63 10.54
CA SER A 138 -1.68 -14.38 9.88
C SER A 138 -2.10 -14.78 8.47
N SER A 139 -1.18 -14.67 7.51
CA SER A 139 -1.39 -15.02 6.10
C SER A 139 -2.51 -14.26 5.37
N LEU A 140 -3.02 -13.15 5.91
CA LEU A 140 -4.21 -12.48 5.36
C LEU A 140 -4.11 -12.19 3.84
N PHE A 141 -2.96 -11.73 3.36
CA PHE A 141 -2.67 -11.50 1.93
C PHE A 141 -1.51 -12.36 1.41
N ASN A 142 -1.22 -13.47 2.08
CA ASN A 142 -0.08 -14.32 1.73
C ASN A 142 -0.19 -14.85 0.29
N ALA A 143 0.95 -14.83 -0.42
CA ALA A 143 1.20 -15.25 -1.79
C ALA A 143 0.13 -14.87 -2.82
N LEU A 144 -0.49 -13.71 -2.65
CA LEU A 144 -1.16 -12.99 -3.72
C LEU A 144 -0.09 -12.37 -4.63
N ASN A 145 0.64 -13.24 -5.32
CA ASN A 145 1.90 -12.94 -6.01
C ASN A 145 1.75 -11.98 -7.19
N LYS A 146 0.55 -11.83 -7.75
CA LYS A 146 0.22 -10.89 -8.83
C LYS A 146 -0.29 -9.53 -8.35
N VAL A 147 -0.55 -9.36 -7.05
CA VAL A 147 -1.04 -8.08 -6.50
C VAL A 147 0.03 -7.01 -6.65
N GLN A 148 -0.36 -5.93 -7.33
CA GLN A 148 0.51 -4.78 -7.61
C GLN A 148 0.29 -3.64 -6.61
N THR A 149 -0.94 -3.47 -6.12
CA THR A 149 -1.30 -2.42 -5.16
C THR A 149 -2.56 -2.77 -4.37
N PHE A 150 -2.75 -2.03 -3.28
CA PHE A 150 -4.00 -1.92 -2.55
C PHE A 150 -4.64 -0.56 -2.82
N GLU A 151 -5.96 -0.52 -2.86
CA GLU A 151 -6.76 0.70 -2.82
C GLU A 151 -7.55 0.74 -1.50
N ASN A 152 -7.48 1.88 -0.82
CA ASN A 152 -8.14 2.14 0.46
C ASN A 152 -7.72 1.18 1.58
N LEU A 153 -6.45 0.73 1.59
CA LEU A 153 -5.91 -0.09 2.68
C LEU A 153 -6.06 0.58 4.07
N SER A 154 -6.17 1.91 4.09
CA SER A 154 -6.49 2.68 5.29
C SER A 154 -7.81 2.30 5.99
N LEU A 155 -8.72 1.63 5.28
CA LEU A 155 -9.99 1.13 5.81
C LEU A 155 -9.85 -0.18 6.60
N LEU A 156 -8.69 -0.84 6.53
CA LEU A 156 -8.40 -2.01 7.35
C LEU A 156 -7.95 -1.58 8.75
N ASN A 157 -8.81 -1.78 9.75
CA ASN A 157 -8.50 -1.49 11.15
C ASN A 157 -7.76 -2.68 11.79
N THR A 158 -6.49 -2.47 12.16
CA THR A 158 -5.65 -3.50 12.80
C THR A 158 -5.51 -3.37 14.32
N ALA A 159 -6.30 -2.52 14.99
CA ALA A 159 -6.16 -2.20 16.41
C ALA A 159 -6.34 -3.38 17.38
N ASN A 160 -6.88 -4.50 16.89
CA ASN A 160 -7.08 -5.73 17.67
C ASN A 160 -6.16 -6.87 17.23
N VAL A 161 -5.32 -6.67 16.21
CA VAL A 161 -4.44 -7.71 15.69
C VAL A 161 -3.32 -8.00 16.69
N THR A 162 -3.14 -9.27 17.01
CA THR A 162 -2.03 -9.76 17.85
C THR A 162 -1.02 -10.58 17.04
N ASN A 163 -1.41 -11.11 15.88
CA ASN A 163 -0.54 -11.89 15.00
C ASN A 163 -0.64 -11.39 13.55
N MET A 164 0.47 -10.88 13.01
CA MET A 164 0.61 -10.44 11.61
C MET A 164 1.57 -11.34 10.80
N SER A 165 1.79 -12.57 11.26
CA SER A 165 2.78 -13.46 10.65
C SER A 165 2.42 -13.77 9.20
N ASN A 166 3.38 -13.63 8.27
CA ASN A 166 3.21 -13.87 6.84
C ASN A 166 2.14 -13.00 6.14
N MET A 167 1.61 -11.95 6.78
CA MET A 167 0.44 -11.20 6.28
C MET A 167 0.65 -10.68 4.85
N PHE A 168 1.85 -10.25 4.50
CA PHE A 168 2.25 -9.79 3.16
C PHE A 168 3.41 -10.62 2.57
N SER A 169 3.59 -11.86 3.03
CA SER A 169 4.62 -12.75 2.48
C SER A 169 4.25 -13.18 1.06
N ASP A 170 5.26 -13.37 0.20
CA ASP A 170 5.17 -13.84 -1.19
C ASP A 170 4.37 -12.94 -2.14
N MET A 171 4.22 -11.66 -1.82
CA MET A 171 3.60 -10.69 -2.72
C MET A 171 4.63 -10.18 -3.73
N SER A 172 5.08 -11.05 -4.64
CA SER A 172 6.24 -10.81 -5.50
C SER A 172 6.09 -9.71 -6.56
N SER A 173 4.86 -9.23 -6.82
CA SER A 173 4.58 -8.09 -7.71
C SER A 173 4.34 -6.75 -6.99
N LEU A 174 4.26 -6.75 -5.65
CA LEU A 174 4.00 -5.56 -4.85
C LEU A 174 5.27 -4.73 -4.72
N THR A 175 5.23 -3.46 -5.15
CA THR A 175 6.43 -2.58 -5.18
C THR A 175 6.51 -1.63 -4.00
N SER A 176 5.36 -1.23 -3.44
CA SER A 176 5.22 -0.38 -2.26
C SER A 176 3.89 -0.66 -1.58
N ILE A 177 3.80 -0.36 -0.28
CA ILE A 177 2.56 -0.49 0.51
C ILE A 177 2.51 0.64 1.55
N ASP A 178 1.35 1.29 1.68
CA ASP A 178 1.11 2.30 2.72
C ASP A 178 0.50 1.61 3.95
N LEU A 179 1.23 1.64 5.06
CA LEU A 179 0.85 1.02 6.34
C LEU A 179 0.67 2.06 7.44
N SER A 180 0.52 3.34 7.09
CA SER A 180 0.45 4.45 8.06
C SER A 180 -0.72 4.31 9.06
N ASN A 181 -1.80 3.63 8.68
CA ASN A 181 -2.95 3.34 9.55
C ASN A 181 -2.80 2.08 10.41
N PHE A 182 -1.73 1.29 10.26
CA PHE A 182 -1.57 0.04 10.98
C PHE A 182 -1.24 0.29 12.45
N ALA A 183 -2.15 -0.13 13.32
CA ALA A 183 -1.91 -0.22 14.76
C ALA A 183 -1.23 -1.56 15.10
N THR A 184 -0.08 -1.48 15.77
CA THR A 184 0.79 -2.63 16.08
C THR A 184 1.08 -2.82 17.57
N SER A 185 0.56 -1.95 18.44
CA SER A 185 0.83 -1.97 19.89
C SER A 185 0.40 -3.26 20.60
N LYS A 186 -0.51 -4.05 20.02
CA LYS A 186 -0.93 -5.38 20.53
C LYS A 186 -0.25 -6.55 19.82
N VAL A 187 0.53 -6.31 18.76
CA VAL A 187 1.14 -7.35 17.95
C VAL A 187 2.26 -8.02 18.74
N THR A 188 2.22 -9.35 18.78
CA THR A 188 3.24 -10.19 19.44
C THR A 188 4.15 -10.90 18.43
N THR A 189 3.75 -10.99 17.16
CA THR A 189 4.55 -11.62 16.11
C THR A 189 4.44 -10.91 14.77
N LEU A 190 5.61 -10.62 14.18
CA LEU A 190 5.83 -10.05 12.85
C LEU A 190 6.62 -11.02 11.96
N GLN A 191 6.58 -12.31 12.28
CA GLN A 191 7.32 -13.33 11.55
C GLN A 191 7.00 -13.30 10.06
N ASN A 192 8.03 -13.29 9.22
CA ASN A 192 7.91 -13.32 7.76
C ASN A 192 6.98 -12.25 7.16
N LEU A 193 6.75 -11.10 7.81
CA LEU A 193 5.74 -10.12 7.38
C LEU A 193 5.83 -9.78 5.88
N PHE A 194 7.04 -9.57 5.36
CA PHE A 194 7.34 -9.29 3.96
C PHE A 194 8.27 -10.34 3.32
N ALA A 195 8.29 -11.56 3.84
CA ALA A 195 9.16 -12.59 3.30
C ALA A 195 8.82 -12.85 1.82
N ARG A 196 9.84 -12.94 0.96
CA ARG A 196 9.73 -13.23 -0.48
C ARG A 196 8.88 -12.23 -1.28
N SER A 197 8.65 -11.03 -0.74
CA SER A 197 8.09 -9.89 -1.49
C SER A 197 9.19 -9.24 -2.34
N THR A 198 9.60 -9.96 -3.38
CA THR A 198 10.83 -9.70 -4.15
C THR A 198 10.85 -8.36 -4.89
N ALA A 199 9.68 -7.77 -5.19
CA ALA A 199 9.57 -6.47 -5.86
C ALA A 199 9.43 -5.28 -4.90
N LEU A 200 9.29 -5.51 -3.59
CA LEU A 200 9.10 -4.44 -2.61
C LEU A 200 10.37 -3.58 -2.53
N VAL A 201 10.28 -2.30 -2.90
CA VAL A 201 11.43 -1.39 -2.98
C VAL A 201 11.59 -0.55 -1.72
N ASN A 202 10.47 -0.16 -1.11
CA ASN A 202 10.43 0.60 0.13
C ASN A 202 9.20 0.22 0.94
N VAL A 203 9.29 0.42 2.26
CA VAL A 203 8.18 0.31 3.19
C VAL A 203 8.44 1.26 4.36
N ASP A 204 7.46 2.08 4.71
CA ASP A 204 7.52 2.91 5.92
C ASP A 204 6.92 2.13 7.09
N LEU A 205 7.72 1.96 8.14
CA LEU A 205 7.37 1.26 9.37
C LEU A 205 7.57 2.15 10.61
N SER A 206 7.68 3.46 10.41
CA SER A 206 7.95 4.42 11.50
C SER A 206 6.84 4.45 12.56
N ASN A 207 5.61 4.08 12.20
CA ASN A 207 4.47 3.95 13.10
C ASN A 207 4.40 2.61 13.85
N PHE A 208 5.31 1.66 13.58
CA PHE A 208 5.26 0.34 14.23
C PHE A 208 5.75 0.42 15.67
N ASP A 209 4.89 0.02 16.62
CA ASP A 209 5.23 -0.26 18.00
C ASP A 209 5.54 -1.76 18.14
N THR A 210 6.83 -2.09 18.24
CA THR A 210 7.28 -3.48 18.39
C THR A 210 7.58 -3.88 19.83
N SER A 211 7.21 -3.05 20.81
CA SER A 211 7.55 -3.27 22.23
C SER A 211 6.94 -4.53 22.85
N ASN A 212 5.95 -5.14 22.19
CA ASN A 212 5.32 -6.41 22.58
C ASN A 212 5.68 -7.59 21.67
N VAL A 213 6.48 -7.36 20.62
CA VAL A 213 6.84 -8.40 19.65
C VAL A 213 7.89 -9.36 20.25
N THR A 214 7.59 -10.66 20.18
CA THR A 214 8.49 -11.74 20.62
C THR A 214 9.06 -12.53 19.43
N GLY A 215 8.32 -12.61 18.31
CA GLY A 215 8.74 -13.30 17.09
C GLY A 215 8.94 -12.33 15.91
N MET A 216 10.17 -12.30 15.35
CA MET A 216 10.51 -11.44 14.21
C MET A 216 11.40 -12.17 13.17
N ASN A 217 11.46 -13.50 13.23
CA ASN A 217 12.24 -14.29 12.28
C ASN A 217 11.73 -14.08 10.85
N GLY A 218 12.66 -13.98 9.92
CA GLY A 218 12.38 -13.89 8.50
C GLY A 218 11.57 -12.69 8.02
N MET A 219 11.37 -11.64 8.83
CA MET A 219 10.47 -10.51 8.51
C MET A 219 10.68 -9.92 7.11
N PHE A 220 11.93 -9.83 6.63
CA PHE A 220 12.31 -9.34 5.30
C PHE A 220 13.04 -10.42 4.46
N ASN A 221 12.92 -11.70 4.83
CA ASN A 221 13.63 -12.79 4.16
C ASN A 221 13.32 -12.83 2.66
N GLY A 222 14.32 -12.63 1.80
CA GLY A 222 14.13 -12.65 0.36
C GLY A 222 13.39 -11.45 -0.21
N ALA A 223 13.23 -10.36 0.53
CA ALA A 223 12.75 -9.07 0.02
C ALA A 223 13.86 -8.37 -0.80
N SER A 224 14.25 -9.01 -1.90
CA SER A 224 15.51 -8.73 -2.61
C SER A 224 15.60 -7.35 -3.25
N SER A 225 14.49 -6.62 -3.42
CA SER A 225 14.49 -5.26 -4.00
C SER A 225 14.54 -4.14 -2.95
N LEU A 226 14.41 -4.45 -1.65
CA LEU A 226 14.54 -3.45 -0.60
C LEU A 226 15.96 -2.88 -0.58
N LYS A 227 16.07 -1.56 -0.61
CA LYS A 227 17.37 -0.85 -0.62
C LYS A 227 17.66 -0.12 0.68
N VAL A 228 16.65 0.55 1.22
CA VAL A 228 16.74 1.38 2.42
C VAL A 228 15.64 0.94 3.37
N LEU A 229 15.99 0.77 4.65
CA LEU A 229 15.04 0.40 5.69
C LEU A 229 15.26 1.26 6.93
N ASN A 230 14.18 1.86 7.41
CA ASN A 230 14.19 2.59 8.67
C ASN A 230 13.48 1.77 9.76
N LEU A 231 14.27 1.28 10.73
CA LEU A 231 13.81 0.54 11.91
C LEU A 231 14.11 1.34 13.20
N SER A 232 14.16 2.68 13.12
CA SER A 232 14.46 3.53 14.29
C SER A 232 13.42 3.39 15.42
N SER A 233 12.18 3.06 15.08
CA SER A 233 11.08 2.81 16.03
C SER A 233 11.11 1.42 16.65
N PHE A 234 11.92 0.49 16.13
CA PHE A 234 11.87 -0.90 16.56
C PHE A 234 12.55 -1.09 17.91
N ASP A 235 11.77 -1.62 18.85
CA ASP A 235 12.22 -2.20 20.10
C ASP A 235 12.24 -3.73 19.96
N THR A 236 13.43 -4.34 19.96
CA THR A 236 13.58 -5.80 19.88
C THR A 236 13.93 -6.41 21.23
N SER A 237 13.72 -5.70 22.35
CA SER A 237 14.12 -6.15 23.69
C SER A 237 13.42 -7.44 24.15
N LYS A 238 12.21 -7.71 23.66
CA LYS A 238 11.43 -8.94 23.92
C LYS A 238 11.55 -10.00 22.82
N VAL A 239 12.23 -9.69 21.71
CA VAL A 239 12.34 -10.61 20.59
C VAL A 239 13.29 -11.74 20.94
N THR A 240 12.81 -12.98 20.85
CA THR A 240 13.60 -14.18 21.15
C THR A 240 14.18 -14.82 19.90
N ASN A 241 13.65 -14.49 18.73
CA ASN A 241 14.09 -15.05 17.46
C ASN A 241 14.09 -14.00 16.34
N THR A 242 15.28 -13.66 15.86
CA THR A 242 15.54 -12.80 14.69
C THR A 242 16.21 -13.56 13.55
N THR A 243 16.21 -14.91 13.61
CA THR A 243 16.85 -15.77 12.62
C THR A 243 16.37 -15.42 11.21
N SER A 244 17.32 -15.29 10.29
CA SER A 244 17.06 -15.03 8.87
C SER A 244 16.24 -13.76 8.58
N MET A 245 16.14 -12.80 9.51
CA MET A 245 15.35 -11.56 9.35
C MET A 245 15.62 -10.87 8.01
N PHE A 246 16.90 -10.79 7.63
CA PHE A 246 17.36 -10.16 6.38
C PHE A 246 17.99 -11.14 5.39
N TYR A 247 17.84 -12.45 5.59
CA TYR A 247 18.44 -13.45 4.69
C TYR A 247 17.95 -13.24 3.25
N LYS A 248 18.86 -13.23 2.28
CA LYS A 248 18.59 -12.95 0.85
C LYS A 248 17.98 -11.55 0.55
N THR A 249 18.15 -10.58 1.43
CA THR A 249 17.79 -9.16 1.16
C THR A 249 18.92 -8.47 0.39
N PHE A 250 19.25 -8.98 -0.81
CA PHE A 250 20.52 -8.70 -1.49
C PHE A 250 20.77 -7.25 -1.89
N ASN A 251 19.75 -6.40 -1.98
CA ASN A 251 19.95 -5.00 -2.36
C ASN A 251 19.91 -4.03 -1.17
N LEU A 252 19.76 -4.54 0.06
CA LEU A 252 19.71 -3.70 1.25
C LEU A 252 21.10 -3.13 1.52
N SER A 253 21.22 -1.80 1.41
CA SER A 253 22.48 -1.08 1.56
C SER A 253 22.45 0.00 2.62
N GLN A 254 21.27 0.35 3.14
CA GLN A 254 21.12 1.29 4.23
C GLN A 254 20.07 0.80 5.22
N ILE A 255 20.46 0.74 6.50
CA ILE A 255 19.56 0.42 7.61
C ILE A 255 19.73 1.47 8.71
N THR A 256 18.61 2.00 9.20
CA THR A 256 18.58 2.84 10.41
C THR A 256 18.01 2.00 11.54
N LEU A 257 18.69 1.96 12.68
CA LEU A 257 18.33 1.09 13.80
C LEU A 257 17.94 1.89 15.03
N GLY A 258 16.93 1.42 15.75
CA GLY A 258 16.56 1.96 17.06
C GLY A 258 17.57 1.57 18.14
N ARG A 259 17.65 2.38 19.20
CA ARG A 259 18.51 2.13 20.38
C ARG A 259 18.30 0.77 21.06
N ASN A 260 17.11 0.18 20.91
CA ASN A 260 16.74 -1.09 21.52
C ASN A 260 16.79 -2.26 20.51
N PHE A 261 17.30 -2.01 19.31
CA PHE A 261 17.45 -3.04 18.27
C PHE A 261 18.64 -3.95 18.57
N LYS A 262 18.45 -5.26 18.41
CA LYS A 262 19.46 -6.29 18.65
C LYS A 262 19.47 -7.28 17.49
N PHE A 263 20.64 -7.51 16.90
CA PHE A 263 20.83 -8.58 15.93
C PHE A 263 20.93 -9.94 16.63
N GLY A 264 20.33 -10.98 16.05
CA GLY A 264 20.53 -12.36 16.52
C GLY A 264 21.57 -13.14 15.72
N SER A 265 21.89 -12.72 14.49
CA SER A 265 22.81 -13.44 13.60
C SER A 265 23.67 -12.53 12.72
N GLY A 266 23.98 -11.32 13.19
CA GLY A 266 24.77 -10.33 12.44
C GLY A 266 23.98 -9.51 11.40
N LEU A 267 24.69 -8.65 10.68
CA LEU A 267 24.13 -7.76 9.65
C LEU A 267 23.88 -8.52 8.32
N PRO A 268 22.93 -8.06 7.47
CA PRO A 268 22.71 -8.67 6.16
C PRO A 268 23.95 -8.60 5.27
N GLY A 269 24.12 -9.58 4.38
CA GLY A 269 25.12 -9.50 3.31
C GLY A 269 24.85 -8.32 2.38
N VAL A 270 25.89 -7.54 2.09
CA VAL A 270 25.84 -6.42 1.12
C VAL A 270 26.55 -6.86 -0.16
N PRO A 271 26.00 -6.59 -1.35
CA PRO A 271 26.61 -6.97 -2.61
C PRO A 271 27.88 -6.14 -2.83
N VAL A 272 28.95 -6.81 -3.29
CA VAL A 272 30.16 -6.12 -3.73
C VAL A 272 29.91 -5.58 -5.15
N SER A 273 30.07 -4.28 -5.33
CA SER A 273 29.91 -3.59 -6.62
C SER A 273 30.77 -2.33 -6.66
N ASP A 274 30.81 -1.62 -7.78
CA ASP A 274 31.51 -0.33 -7.90
C ASP A 274 31.02 0.71 -6.88
N MET A 275 29.79 0.56 -6.36
CA MET A 275 29.21 1.45 -5.35
C MET A 275 29.34 0.93 -3.91
N TYR A 276 29.53 -0.37 -3.70
CA TYR A 276 29.45 -0.99 -2.38
C TYR A 276 30.62 -1.93 -2.11
N THR A 277 31.29 -1.72 -0.99
CA THR A 277 32.48 -2.48 -0.57
C THR A 277 32.15 -3.89 -0.03
N GLY A 278 30.86 -4.23 0.10
CA GLY A 278 30.39 -5.41 0.81
C GLY A 278 30.47 -5.30 2.34
N LYS A 279 30.79 -4.12 2.88
CA LYS A 279 30.86 -3.85 4.33
C LYS A 279 29.84 -2.81 4.75
N TRP A 280 29.35 -2.94 5.98
CA TRP A 280 28.56 -1.93 6.66
C TRP A 280 29.46 -0.92 7.35
N ILE A 281 29.13 0.36 7.25
CA ILE A 281 29.87 1.44 7.90
C ILE A 281 28.91 2.19 8.82
N ASN A 282 29.29 2.36 10.08
CA ASN A 282 28.54 3.22 10.99
C ASN A 282 28.60 4.67 10.50
N VAL A 283 27.45 5.29 10.25
CA VAL A 283 27.39 6.69 9.83
C VAL A 283 27.85 7.63 10.95
N GLY A 284 27.60 7.28 12.22
CA GLY A 284 27.93 8.13 13.37
C GLY A 284 27.24 9.49 13.28
N SER A 285 27.98 10.56 13.59
CA SER A 285 27.54 11.96 13.42
C SER A 285 27.69 12.50 11.99
N GLY A 286 28.15 11.65 11.05
CA GLY A 286 28.39 12.02 9.65
C GLY A 286 27.14 11.89 8.77
N SER A 287 27.38 11.68 7.48
CA SER A 287 26.34 11.40 6.48
C SER A 287 26.64 10.11 5.73
N VAL A 288 25.66 9.57 4.98
CA VAL A 288 25.87 8.35 4.19
C VAL A 288 27.03 8.48 3.19
N GLY A 289 27.21 9.66 2.58
CA GLY A 289 28.31 9.93 1.64
C GLY A 289 29.64 10.30 2.31
N ASN A 290 29.63 10.60 3.61
CA ASN A 290 30.81 10.95 4.40
C ASN A 290 30.61 10.49 5.86
N PRO A 291 30.71 9.17 6.13
CA PRO A 291 30.48 8.62 7.45
C PRO A 291 31.61 9.03 8.40
N LEU A 292 31.25 9.36 9.63
CA LEU A 292 32.21 9.72 10.69
C LEU A 292 32.24 8.68 11.82
N GLY A 293 31.48 7.59 11.71
CA GLY A 293 31.56 6.47 12.64
C GLY A 293 32.80 5.62 12.39
N GLU A 294 33.38 5.11 13.48
CA GLU A 294 34.64 4.35 13.41
C GLU A 294 34.42 2.86 13.09
N ASN A 295 33.21 2.35 13.34
CA ASN A 295 32.91 0.93 13.19
C ASN A 295 32.58 0.56 11.74
N ILE A 296 33.21 -0.51 11.27
CA ILE A 296 32.96 -1.14 9.98
C ILE A 296 32.74 -2.63 10.24
N TRP A 297 31.65 -3.19 9.71
CA TRP A 297 31.28 -4.59 9.92
C TRP A 297 31.14 -5.36 8.61
N THR A 298 31.54 -6.62 8.61
CA THR A 298 31.08 -7.59 7.60
C THR A 298 29.73 -8.20 8.01
N SER A 299 29.07 -8.91 7.11
CA SER A 299 27.84 -9.65 7.44
C SER A 299 28.08 -10.87 8.34
N GLU A 300 29.33 -11.27 8.56
CA GLU A 300 29.69 -12.43 9.39
C GLU A 300 30.06 -12.00 10.82
N GLU A 301 30.29 -10.72 11.06
CA GLU A 301 30.67 -10.19 12.37
C GLU A 301 29.43 -9.94 13.25
N PRO A 302 29.51 -10.23 14.56
CA PRO A 302 28.47 -9.83 15.51
C PRO A 302 28.46 -8.31 15.65
N VAL A 303 27.26 -7.72 15.69
CA VAL A 303 27.01 -6.26 15.75
C VAL A 303 26.15 -5.91 16.95
#